data_AF-A0A1Y4IM35-F1
#
_entry.id   AF-A0A1Y4IM35-F1
#
_cell.length_a   1.000
_cell.length_b   1.000
_cell.length_c   1.000
_cell.angle_alpha   90.00
_cell.angle_beta   90.00
_cell.angle_gamma   90.00
#
_symmetry.space_group_name_H-M   'P 1'
#
loop_
_entity.id
_entity.type
_entity.pdbx_description
1 polymer ?
#
loop_
_entity_poly.entity_id
_entity_poly.type
_entity_poly.pdbx_seq_one_letter_code
_entity_poly.pdbx_strand_id
1 'polypeptide(L)'
;MQKLLPSEQIAEFLDFLQECQSIYKTNIQEVWKYDKRQQDQLHDLEFAMDYKERCRIGTRVHNERLARRACKDQAEMTEEIAKFCSDKQNKQFLDKLKGLVERQRRAEEYLTGERHYNRRGGDAEC
;
A
#
# COMPACT_ATOMS: atom_id res chain seq x y z
N MET A 1 -13.63 12.36 21.60
CA MET A 1 -13.34 11.52 20.42
C MET A 1 -14.19 12.04 19.28
N GLN A 2 -13.56 12.57 18.22
CA GLN A 2 -14.27 12.93 17.01
C GLN A 2 -14.79 11.62 16.41
N LYS A 3 -16.12 11.46 16.30
CA LYS A 3 -16.70 10.29 15.68
C LYS A 3 -16.49 10.44 14.18
N LEU A 4 -15.49 9.75 13.64
CA LEU A 4 -15.36 9.54 12.20
C LEU A 4 -16.66 8.96 11.67
N LEU A 5 -17.07 9.39 10.49
CA LEU A 5 -18.23 8.81 9.83
C LEU A 5 -17.94 7.32 9.55
N PRO A 6 -18.94 6.44 9.63
CA PRO A 6 -18.76 5.02 9.32
C PRO A 6 -18.09 4.77 7.97
N SER A 7 -18.39 5.57 6.94
CA SER A 7 -17.71 5.46 5.63
C SER A 7 -16.22 5.78 5.68
N GLU A 8 -15.81 6.77 6.49
CA GLU A 8 -14.41 7.17 6.64
C GLU A 8 -13.60 6.05 7.30
N GLN A 9 -14.13 5.41 8.34
CA GLN A 9 -13.45 4.31 9.02
C GLN A 9 -13.20 3.11 8.09
N ILE A 10 -14.19 2.78 7.25
CA ILE A 10 -14.05 1.68 6.28
C ILE A 10 -13.07 2.08 5.16
N ALA A 11 -13.09 3.34 4.73
CA ALA A 11 -12.15 3.87 3.74
C ALA A 11 -10.70 3.84 4.26
N GLU A 12 -10.46 4.32 5.48
CA GLU A 12 -9.12 4.28 6.12
C GLU A 12 -8.57 2.85 6.20
N PHE A 13 -9.41 1.88 6.55
CA PHE A 13 -9.00 0.49 6.57
C PHE A 13 -8.62 -0.04 5.18
N LEU A 14 -9.39 0.32 4.14
CA LEU A 14 -9.07 -0.06 2.76
C LEU A 14 -7.78 0.59 2.26
N ASP A 15 -7.55 1.85 2.62
CA ASP A 15 -6.35 2.60 2.26
C ASP A 15 -5.12 1.97 2.93
N PHE A 16 -5.21 1.60 4.21
CA PHE A 16 -4.18 0.85 4.91
C PHE A 16 -3.82 -0.47 4.19
N LEU A 17 -4.81 -1.27 3.81
CA LEU A 17 -4.56 -2.52 3.07
C LEU A 17 -3.86 -2.29 1.72
N GLN A 18 -4.21 -1.20 1.05
CA GLN A 18 -3.60 -0.82 -0.22
C GLN A 18 -2.18 -0.29 -0.05
N GLU A 19 -1.93 0.46 1.03
CA GLU A 19 -0.59 0.90 1.43
C GLU A 19 0.32 -0.30 1.72
N CYS A 20 -0.12 -1.27 2.52
CA CYS A 20 0.66 -2.48 2.80
C CYS A 20 1.05 -3.23 1.51
N GLN A 21 0.13 -3.38 0.55
CA GLN A 21 0.45 -3.97 -0.75
C GLN A 21 1.50 -3.17 -1.53
N SER A 22 1.40 -1.84 -1.50
CA SER A 22 2.34 -0.95 -2.18
C SER A 22 3.74 -1.03 -1.57
N ILE A 23 3.82 -0.99 -0.23
CA ILE A 23 5.06 -1.15 0.54
C ILE A 23 5.71 -2.50 0.21
N TYR A 24 4.94 -3.60 0.29
CA TYR A 24 5.43 -4.93 -0.02
C TYR A 24 6.00 -4.99 -1.45
N LYS A 25 5.22 -4.56 -2.44
CA LYS A 25 5.61 -4.60 -3.85
C LYS A 25 6.87 -3.80 -4.13
N THR A 26 6.94 -2.58 -3.60
CA THR A 26 8.09 -1.67 -3.80
C THR A 26 9.35 -2.26 -3.17
N ASN A 27 9.26 -2.74 -1.93
CA ASN A 27 10.42 -3.28 -1.22
C ASN A 27 10.93 -4.58 -1.84
N ILE A 28 10.05 -5.49 -2.29
CA ILE A 28 10.47 -6.70 -3.00
C ILE A 28 11.19 -6.35 -4.32
N GLN A 29 10.69 -5.34 -5.06
CA GLN A 29 11.36 -4.86 -6.27
C GLN A 29 12.74 -4.28 -5.97
N GLU A 30 12.89 -3.51 -4.90
CA GLU A 30 14.20 -2.99 -4.47
C GLU A 30 15.16 -4.10 -4.05
N VAL A 31 14.69 -5.09 -3.27
CA VAL A 31 15.49 -6.27 -2.91
C VAL A 31 16.04 -6.96 -4.15
N TRP A 32 15.20 -7.16 -5.17
CA TRP A 32 15.62 -7.76 -6.44
C TRP A 32 16.63 -6.90 -7.21
N LYS A 33 16.50 -5.57 -7.18
CA LYS A 33 17.50 -4.66 -7.78
C LYS A 33 18.85 -4.78 -7.07
N TYR A 34 18.86 -4.83 -5.74
CA TYR A 34 20.10 -5.05 -4.98
C TYR A 34 20.71 -6.43 -5.25
N ASP A 35 19.88 -7.48 -5.39
CA ASP A 35 20.37 -8.81 -5.73
C ASP A 35 21.02 -8.85 -7.13
N LYS A 36 20.48 -8.12 -8.09
CA LYS A 36 21.11 -7.97 -9.41
C LYS A 36 22.44 -7.23 -9.35
N ARG A 37 22.48 -6.09 -8.64
CA ARG A 37 23.70 -5.29 -8.48
C ARG A 37 24.81 -6.04 -7.77
N GLN A 38 24.49 -7.07 -6.99
CA GLN A 38 25.50 -7.90 -6.33
C GLN A 38 26.48 -8.52 -7.34
N GLN A 39 26.03 -8.92 -8.54
CA GLN A 39 26.92 -9.44 -9.58
C GLN A 39 27.86 -8.37 -10.10
N ASP A 40 27.34 -7.16 -10.35
CA ASP A 40 28.16 -6.03 -10.79
C ASP A 40 29.23 -5.67 -9.76
N GLN A 41 28.89 -5.73 -8.47
CA GLN A 41 29.86 -5.50 -7.39
C GLN A 41 30.97 -6.56 -7.32
N LEU A 42 30.65 -7.81 -7.63
CA LEU A 42 31.64 -8.89 -7.68
C LEU A 42 32.59 -8.68 -8.87
N HIS A 43 32.05 -8.32 -10.04
CA HIS A 43 32.88 -7.96 -11.19
C HIS A 43 33.75 -6.74 -10.89
N ASP A 44 33.20 -5.68 -10.30
CA ASP A 44 33.96 -4.49 -9.91
C ASP A 44 35.13 -4.86 -8.98
N LEU A 45 34.92 -5.82 -8.08
CA LEU A 45 35.97 -6.31 -7.17
C LEU A 45 37.04 -7.14 -7.91
N GLU A 46 36.64 -7.95 -8.88
CA GLU A 46 37.54 -8.76 -9.73
C GLU A 46 38.46 -7.87 -10.59
N PHE A 47 37.92 -6.80 -11.16
CA PHE A 47 38.65 -5.88 -12.02
C PHE A 47 39.40 -4.76 -11.26
N ALA A 48 39.27 -4.68 -9.94
CA ALA A 48 39.92 -3.64 -9.14
C ALA A 48 41.45 -3.82 -9.11
N MET A 49 42.16 -2.78 -9.54
CA MET A 49 43.60 -2.84 -9.78
C MET A 49 44.41 -2.73 -8.50
N ASP A 50 43.91 -1.95 -7.53
CA ASP A 50 44.62 -1.68 -6.29
C ASP A 50 43.80 -1.99 -5.03
N TYR A 51 44.48 -1.95 -3.89
CA TYR A 51 43.85 -2.19 -2.59
C TYR A 51 42.78 -1.13 -2.26
N LYS A 52 42.99 0.13 -2.65
CA LYS A 52 42.09 1.23 -2.30
C LYS A 52 40.75 1.10 -3.03
N GLU A 53 40.76 0.70 -4.28
CA GLU A 53 39.56 0.39 -5.08
C GLU A 53 38.79 -0.78 -4.47
N ARG A 54 39.47 -1.87 -4.11
CA ARG A 54 38.84 -3.00 -3.42
C ARG A 54 38.19 -2.59 -2.10
N CYS A 55 38.85 -1.74 -1.31
CA CYS A 55 38.28 -1.20 -0.08
C CYS A 55 37.03 -0.33 -0.33
N ARG A 56 37.06 0.55 -1.34
CA ARG A 56 35.90 1.40 -1.71
C ARG A 56 34.72 0.54 -2.14
N ILE A 57 34.96 -0.48 -2.95
CA ILE A 57 33.93 -1.45 -3.38
C ILE A 57 33.37 -2.19 -2.16
N GLY A 58 34.23 -2.63 -1.24
CA GLY A 58 33.82 -3.25 0.01
C GLY A 58 32.88 -2.37 0.86
N THR A 59 33.19 -1.08 1.00
CA THR A 59 32.31 -0.12 1.69
C THR A 59 30.97 0.04 0.98
N ARG A 60 30.97 0.11 -0.36
CA ARG A 60 29.74 0.21 -1.15
C ARG A 60 28.86 -1.04 -0.98
N VAL A 61 29.46 -2.23 -1.09
CA VAL A 61 28.77 -3.51 -0.87
C VAL A 61 28.16 -3.54 0.53
N HIS A 62 28.90 -3.14 1.56
CA HIS A 62 28.40 -3.10 2.93
C HIS A 62 27.12 -2.25 3.05
N ASN A 63 27.16 -1.01 2.55
CA ASN A 63 26.02 -0.10 2.59
C ASN A 63 24.81 -0.64 1.81
N GLU A 64 25.04 -1.19 0.62
CA GLU A 64 23.97 -1.77 -0.20
C GLU A 64 23.35 -3.01 0.47
N ARG A 65 24.14 -3.84 1.16
CA ARG A 65 23.60 -4.97 1.93
C ARG A 65 22.78 -4.54 3.13
N LEU A 66 23.14 -3.44 3.79
CA LEU A 66 22.31 -2.84 4.86
C LEU A 66 21.00 -2.30 4.29
N ALA A 67 21.04 -1.55 3.20
CA ALA A 67 19.85 -1.03 2.54
C ALA A 67 18.91 -2.15 2.06
N ARG A 68 19.48 -3.19 1.43
CA ARG A 68 18.73 -4.39 1.02
C ARG A 68 18.06 -5.07 2.21
N ARG A 69 18.75 -5.20 3.36
CA ARG A 69 18.17 -5.81 4.56
C ARG A 69 16.99 -5.00 5.07
N ALA A 70 17.14 -3.67 5.17
CA ALA A 70 16.04 -2.80 5.55
C ALA A 70 14.83 -2.94 4.62
N CYS A 71 15.03 -3.01 3.29
CA CYS A 71 13.94 -3.28 2.35
C CYS A 71 13.30 -4.65 2.58
N LYS A 72 14.09 -5.70 2.81
CA LYS A 72 13.56 -7.05 3.09
C LYS A 72 12.72 -7.07 4.36
N ASP A 73 13.21 -6.44 5.43
CA ASP A 73 12.52 -6.39 6.71
C ASP A 73 11.16 -5.65 6.57
N GLN A 74 11.12 -4.55 5.79
CA GLN A 74 9.87 -3.84 5.49
C GLN A 74 8.91 -4.65 4.60
N ALA A 75 9.43 -5.43 3.65
CA ALA A 75 8.60 -6.34 2.87
C ALA A 75 7.99 -7.43 3.77
N GLU A 76 8.78 -8.06 4.64
CA GLU A 76 8.30 -9.11 5.56
C GLU A 76 7.20 -8.59 6.50
N MET A 77 7.31 -7.35 7.00
CA MET A 77 6.27 -6.72 7.82
C MET A 77 4.91 -6.58 7.13
N THR A 78 4.89 -6.50 5.79
CA THR A 78 3.66 -6.26 5.00
C THR A 78 3.25 -7.45 4.14
N GLU A 79 4.04 -8.53 4.15
CA GLU A 79 3.92 -9.67 3.26
C GLU A 79 2.59 -10.41 3.41
N GLU A 80 2.22 -10.77 4.65
CA GLU A 80 0.99 -11.53 4.89
C GLU A 80 -0.27 -10.73 4.53
N ILE A 81 -0.27 -9.42 4.78
CA ILE A 81 -1.34 -8.51 4.36
C ILE A 81 -1.41 -8.43 2.84
N ALA A 82 -0.26 -8.29 2.17
CA ALA A 82 -0.20 -8.21 0.72
C ALA A 82 -0.65 -9.52 0.05
N LYS A 83 -0.26 -10.69 0.60
CA LYS A 83 -0.72 -12.01 0.16
C LYS A 83 -2.22 -12.15 0.33
N PHE A 84 -2.74 -11.78 1.50
CA PHE A 84 -4.17 -11.79 1.79
C PHE A 84 -4.95 -10.99 0.74
N CYS A 85 -4.48 -9.78 0.41
CA CYS A 85 -5.15 -8.94 -0.58
C CYS A 85 -4.96 -9.40 -2.03
N SER A 86 -3.92 -10.18 -2.31
CA SER A 86 -3.64 -10.74 -3.65
C SER A 86 -4.47 -11.99 -3.97
N ASP A 87 -5.05 -12.62 -2.95
CA ASP A 87 -5.97 -13.75 -3.15
C ASP A 87 -7.20 -13.32 -3.97
N LYS A 88 -7.57 -14.13 -4.96
CA LYS A 88 -8.67 -13.83 -5.90
C LYS A 88 -10.00 -13.64 -5.18
N GLN A 89 -10.31 -14.44 -4.16
CA GLN A 89 -11.55 -14.35 -3.39
C GLN A 89 -11.56 -13.08 -2.54
N ASN A 90 -10.45 -12.80 -1.86
CA ASN A 90 -10.32 -11.61 -1.02
C ASN A 90 -10.35 -10.33 -1.85
N LYS A 91 -9.74 -10.30 -3.03
CA LYS A 91 -9.82 -9.17 -3.94
C LYS A 91 -11.27 -8.84 -4.32
N GLN A 92 -12.07 -9.86 -4.68
CA GLN A 92 -13.49 -9.67 -4.97
C GLN A 92 -14.27 -9.16 -3.75
N PHE A 93 -13.91 -9.61 -2.54
CA PHE A 93 -14.49 -9.10 -1.30
C PHE A 93 -14.12 -7.63 -1.06
N LEU A 94 -12.85 -7.26 -1.22
CA LEU A 94 -12.37 -5.88 -1.08
C LEU A 94 -13.06 -4.94 -2.09
N ASP A 95 -13.28 -5.39 -3.33
CA ASP A 95 -14.01 -4.62 -4.33
C ASP A 95 -15.48 -4.40 -3.93
N LYS A 96 -16.13 -5.40 -3.34
CA LYS A 96 -17.48 -5.25 -2.76
C LYS A 96 -17.47 -4.30 -1.56
N LEU A 97 -16.42 -4.32 -0.74
CA LEU A 97 -16.24 -3.41 0.40
C LEU A 97 -16.09 -1.96 -0.08
N LYS A 98 -15.31 -1.71 -1.14
CA LYS A 98 -15.23 -0.40 -1.80
C LYS A 98 -16.62 0.08 -2.25
N GLY A 99 -17.41 -0.80 -2.86
CA GLY A 99 -18.79 -0.48 -3.22
C GLY A 99 -19.71 -0.20 -2.02
N LEU A 100 -19.44 -0.82 -0.86
CA LEU A 100 -20.17 -0.54 0.39
C LEU A 100 -19.85 0.86 0.92
N VAL A 101 -18.58 1.27 0.90
CA VAL A 101 -18.15 2.63 1.30
C VAL A 101 -18.93 3.68 0.53
N GLU A 102 -19.03 3.54 -0.79
CA GLU A 102 -19.76 4.51 -1.63
C GLU A 102 -21.26 4.56 -1.33
N ARG A 103 -21.89 3.41 -1.03
CA ARG A 103 -23.29 3.40 -0.58
C ARG A 103 -23.45 4.06 0.78
N GLN A 104 -22.51 3.83 1.68
CA GLN A 104 -22.51 4.39 3.02
C GLN A 104 -22.30 5.91 2.98
N ARG A 105 -21.38 6.42 2.15
CA ARG A 105 -21.21 7.86 1.90
C ARG A 105 -22.50 8.52 1.46
N ARG A 106 -23.21 7.94 0.48
CA ARG A 106 -24.51 8.48 0.03
C ARG A 106 -25.57 8.48 1.13
N ALA A 107 -25.60 7.45 1.97
CA ALA A 107 -26.53 7.39 3.10
C ALA A 107 -26.20 8.46 4.15
N GLU A 108 -24.92 8.67 4.43
CA GLU A 108 -24.44 9.72 5.32
C GLU A 108 -24.75 11.11 4.76
N GLU A 109 -24.41 11.38 3.50
CA GLU A 109 -24.74 12.62 2.78
C GLU A 109 -26.26 12.92 2.80
N TYR A 110 -27.09 11.90 2.59
CA TYR A 110 -28.55 12.05 2.69
C TYR A 110 -29.02 12.41 4.11
N LEU A 111 -28.37 11.86 5.13
CA LEU A 111 -28.73 12.09 6.53
C LEU A 111 -28.18 13.41 7.07
N THR A 112 -27.03 13.87 6.58
CA THR A 112 -26.33 15.09 7.01
C THR A 112 -26.60 16.32 6.11
N GLY A 113 -27.11 16.12 4.90
CA GLY A 113 -27.47 17.20 3.97
C GLY A 113 -28.79 17.90 4.28
N GLU A 114 -29.05 19.03 3.62
CA GLU A 114 -30.35 19.73 3.71
C GLU A 114 -31.47 18.83 3.19
N ARG A 115 -32.31 18.35 4.10
CA ARG A 115 -33.44 17.47 3.76
C ARG A 115 -34.58 18.30 3.18
N HIS A 116 -34.71 18.33 1.86
CA HIS A 116 -35.90 18.87 1.20
C HIS A 116 -36.98 17.79 1.07
N TYR A 117 -38.03 17.88 1.90
CA TYR A 117 -39.18 16.97 1.83
C TYR A 117 -40.15 17.43 0.75
N ASN A 118 -40.16 16.73 -0.39
CA ASN A 118 -41.21 16.91 -1.39
C ASN A 118 -42.48 16.20 -0.91
N ARG A 119 -43.55 16.97 -0.64
CA ARG A 119 -44.87 16.41 -0.28
C ARG A 119 -45.31 15.40 -1.34
N ARG A 120 -45.62 14.18 -0.90
CA ARG A 120 -46.19 13.11 -1.73
C ARG A 120 -47.71 13.02 -1.62
N GLY A 121 -48.30 13.73 -0.66
CA GLY A 121 -49.72 14.02 -0.67
C GLY A 121 -49.95 15.05 -1.76
N GLY A 122 -50.50 14.60 -2.90
CA GLY A 122 -51.16 15.53 -3.80
C GLY A 122 -52.35 16.10 -3.05
N ASP A 123 -52.17 17.28 -2.47
CA ASP A 123 -53.31 18.15 -2.18
C ASP A 123 -53.79 18.64 -3.55
N ALA A 124 -54.52 17.77 -4.24
CA ALA A 124 -55.47 18.19 -5.25
C ALA A 124 -56.64 18.76 -4.46
N GLU A 125 -56.71 20.09 -4.34
CA GLU A 125 -57.86 20.89 -3.89
C GLU A 125 -57.40 22.36 -3.95
N CYS A 126 -58.13 23.34 -4.48
CA CYS A 126 -59.40 23.45 -5.17
C CYS A 126 -59.44 24.86 -5.79
#